data_AF-M4RJS2-F1
#
_entry.id   AF-M4RJS2-F1
#
_cell.length_a   1.000
_cell.length_b   1.000
_cell.length_c   1.000
_cell.angle_alpha   90.00
_cell.angle_beta   90.00
_cell.angle_gamma   90.00
#
_symmetry.space_group_name_H-M   'P 1'
#
loop_
_entity.id
_entity.type
_entity.pdbx_description
1 polymer ?
#
loop_
_entity_poly.entity_id
_entity_poly.type
_entity_poly.pdbx_seq_one_letter_code
_entity_poly.pdbx_strand_id
1 'polypeptide(L)'
;MTAWNHEFISQLPMLPMQQLETYFDLSSFSNWPNACGLNNLKNLKGNVDIPDFVCQSQLPESDHYYEQIIHQQNIIPTRPNGWHDLFNGLIWLQFPHTKQLLNKQHVEDIEQYGLSPRTLRRNNLTHFDECGVIVTYQRADFFSNIVDNLKQHQWQSVFVENRQCWGNEINSFIFGHANLEMLLQPFIGLTGKCLAIEVDRQFSTLPYAEQLAQLDYLLVKHIRETDLFSAKKPLSPIPLLGIPDVWDANNDPAFYGNTDYFST
;
A
#
# COMPACT_ATOMS: atom_id res chain seq x y z
N MET A 1 -15.46 -8.11 -19.56
CA MET A 1 -13.99 -8.19 -19.60
C MET A 1 -13.52 -7.48 -20.84
N THR A 2 -12.77 -6.40 -20.66
CA THR A 2 -12.13 -5.66 -21.76
C THR A 2 -10.66 -6.08 -21.79
N ALA A 3 -9.95 -5.85 -22.89
CA ALA A 3 -8.58 -6.34 -23.04
C ALA A 3 -7.61 -5.81 -21.96
N TRP A 4 -7.94 -4.69 -21.31
CA TRP A 4 -7.05 -4.02 -20.38
C TRP A 4 -7.07 -4.60 -18.95
N ASN A 5 -8.23 -5.07 -18.46
CA ASN A 5 -8.39 -5.50 -17.07
C ASN A 5 -8.43 -7.02 -16.86
N HIS A 6 -8.09 -7.81 -17.90
CA HIS A 6 -8.09 -9.27 -17.83
C HIS A 6 -7.25 -9.80 -16.67
N GLU A 7 -6.02 -9.30 -16.52
CA GLU A 7 -5.10 -9.74 -15.45
C GLU A 7 -5.68 -9.43 -14.07
N PHE A 8 -6.20 -8.22 -13.86
CA PHE A 8 -6.83 -7.85 -12.60
C PHE A 8 -8.04 -8.71 -12.27
N ILE A 9 -8.93 -8.94 -13.25
CA ILE A 9 -10.10 -9.80 -13.06
C ILE A 9 -9.70 -11.23 -12.68
N SER A 10 -8.61 -11.75 -13.26
CA SER A 10 -8.12 -13.09 -12.93
C SER A 10 -7.63 -13.23 -11.49
N GLN A 11 -7.23 -12.11 -10.86
CA GLN A 11 -6.74 -12.08 -9.49
C GLN A 11 -7.76 -11.57 -8.47
N LEU A 12 -9.02 -11.31 -8.86
CA LEU A 12 -10.09 -10.89 -7.94
C LEU A 12 -10.31 -11.77 -6.70
N PRO A 13 -10.03 -13.09 -6.72
CA PRO A 13 -10.09 -13.89 -5.50
C PRO A 13 -9.08 -13.47 -4.42
N MET A 14 -8.00 -12.76 -4.76
CA MET A 14 -7.06 -12.24 -3.77
C MET A 14 -7.68 -11.06 -3.02
N LEU A 15 -7.53 -11.05 -1.69
CA LEU A 15 -8.05 -10.00 -0.82
C LEU A 15 -7.72 -8.56 -1.29
N PRO A 16 -6.47 -8.21 -1.68
CA PRO A 16 -6.18 -6.85 -2.13
C PRO A 16 -6.93 -6.45 -3.40
N MET A 17 -7.12 -7.37 -4.35
CA MET A 17 -7.84 -7.11 -5.59
C MET A 17 -9.34 -7.00 -5.33
N GLN A 18 -9.88 -7.86 -4.45
CA GLN A 18 -11.27 -7.80 -4.01
C GLN A 18 -11.59 -6.47 -3.30
N GLN A 19 -10.68 -5.99 -2.45
CA GLN A 19 -10.82 -4.71 -1.76
C GLN A 19 -10.86 -3.54 -2.76
N LEU A 20 -9.92 -3.51 -3.72
CA LEU A 20 -9.90 -2.49 -4.77
C LEU A 20 -11.17 -2.54 -5.63
N GLU A 21 -11.62 -3.72 -6.01
CA GLU A 21 -12.83 -3.90 -6.80
C GLU A 21 -14.07 -3.44 -6.04
N THR A 22 -14.23 -3.86 -4.79
CA THR A 22 -15.37 -3.46 -3.95
C THR A 22 -15.38 -1.95 -3.72
N TYR A 23 -14.20 -1.33 -3.60
CA TYR A 23 -14.10 0.07 -3.27
C TYR A 23 -14.16 1.00 -4.49
N PHE A 24 -13.63 0.60 -5.65
CA PHE A 24 -13.53 1.44 -6.85
C PHE A 24 -14.31 0.93 -8.05
N ASP A 25 -14.85 -0.29 -8.01
CA ASP A 25 -15.60 -0.91 -9.11
C ASP A 25 -14.81 -0.88 -10.43
N LEU A 26 -13.55 -1.32 -10.37
CA LEU A 26 -12.61 -1.20 -11.50
C LEU A 26 -13.05 -2.02 -12.71
N SER A 27 -13.75 -3.14 -12.49
CA SER A 27 -14.23 -3.99 -13.58
C SER A 27 -15.33 -3.35 -14.42
N SER A 28 -16.02 -2.31 -13.93
CA SER A 28 -17.06 -1.58 -14.67
C SER A 28 -16.50 -0.61 -15.71
N PHE A 29 -15.21 -0.27 -15.62
CA PHE A 29 -14.54 0.61 -16.57
C PHE A 29 -14.31 -0.07 -17.93
N SER A 30 -14.85 0.53 -18.98
CA SER A 30 -14.69 0.04 -20.36
C SER A 30 -13.26 0.19 -20.90
N ASN A 31 -12.49 1.15 -20.40
CA ASN A 31 -11.11 1.45 -20.80
C ASN A 31 -10.27 1.77 -19.56
N TRP A 32 -8.94 1.83 -19.73
CA TRP A 32 -8.02 2.26 -18.67
C TRP A 32 -8.49 3.54 -17.98
N PRO A 33 -8.65 3.54 -16.64
CA PRO A 33 -8.90 4.74 -15.86
C PRO A 33 -7.59 5.55 -15.75
N ASN A 34 -7.26 6.29 -16.82
CA ASN A 34 -6.15 7.24 -16.85
C ASN A 34 -6.41 8.44 -15.92
N ALA A 35 -5.60 9.50 -15.99
CA ALA A 35 -5.74 10.69 -15.14
C ALA A 35 -7.18 11.22 -15.00
N CYS A 36 -7.93 11.31 -16.11
CA CYS A 36 -9.34 11.71 -16.08
C CYS A 36 -10.24 10.71 -15.31
N GLY A 37 -10.02 9.40 -15.47
CA GLY A 37 -10.73 8.37 -14.72
C GLY A 37 -10.43 8.43 -13.21
N LEU A 38 -9.16 8.64 -12.85
CA LEU A 38 -8.74 8.84 -11.46
C LEU A 38 -9.36 10.11 -10.85
N ASN A 39 -9.44 11.21 -11.59
CA ASN A 39 -10.13 12.43 -11.15
C ASN A 39 -11.65 12.19 -10.99
N ASN A 40 -12.28 11.38 -11.84
CA ASN A 40 -13.69 11.00 -11.66
C ASN A 40 -13.89 10.19 -10.38
N LEU A 41 -13.02 9.20 -10.13
CA LEU A 41 -13.02 8.42 -8.88
C LEU A 41 -12.80 9.32 -7.66
N LYS A 42 -11.84 10.24 -7.72
CA LYS A 42 -11.59 11.28 -6.70
C LYS A 42 -12.87 12.06 -6.37
N ASN A 43 -13.57 12.55 -7.40
CA ASN A 43 -14.80 13.32 -7.23
C ASN A 43 -15.94 12.49 -6.62
N LEU A 44 -16.10 11.23 -7.04
CA LEU A 44 -17.12 10.33 -6.50
C LEU A 44 -16.89 10.03 -5.01
N LYS A 45 -15.63 10.02 -4.55
CA LYS A 45 -15.27 9.82 -3.14
C LYS A 45 -15.32 11.11 -2.31
N GLY A 46 -15.53 12.27 -2.93
CA GLY A 46 -15.58 13.56 -2.23
C GLY A 46 -14.21 14.06 -1.73
N ASN A 47 -13.11 13.50 -2.25
CA ASN A 47 -11.75 13.83 -1.80
C ASN A 47 -11.22 15.09 -2.49
N VAL A 48 -11.60 16.27 -1.98
CA VAL A 48 -11.20 17.57 -2.56
C VAL A 48 -9.73 17.91 -2.32
N ASP A 49 -9.11 17.36 -1.29
CA ASP A 49 -7.74 17.72 -0.87
C ASP A 49 -6.64 16.96 -1.63
N ILE A 50 -6.97 15.99 -2.49
CA ILE A 50 -5.99 15.25 -3.30
C ILE A 50 -5.54 16.14 -4.47
N PRO A 51 -4.24 16.24 -4.79
CA PRO A 51 -3.76 16.87 -6.02
C PRO A 51 -4.48 16.31 -7.28
N ASP A 52 -4.64 17.12 -8.33
CA ASP A 52 -5.29 16.62 -9.55
C ASP A 52 -4.39 15.67 -10.34
N PHE A 53 -4.93 14.57 -10.82
CA PHE A 53 -4.20 13.68 -11.73
C PHE A 53 -4.10 14.35 -13.11
N VAL A 54 -2.90 14.41 -13.67
CA VAL A 54 -2.65 14.99 -15.00
C VAL A 54 -1.85 14.02 -15.85
N CYS A 55 -2.29 13.80 -17.09
CA CYS A 55 -1.56 12.95 -18.03
C CYS A 55 -0.15 13.51 -18.25
N GLN A 56 0.89 12.69 -18.12
CA GLN A 56 2.28 13.16 -18.23
C GLN A 56 2.55 13.85 -19.59
N SER A 57 1.91 13.41 -20.67
CA SER A 57 1.98 14.04 -22.00
C SER A 57 1.46 15.49 -22.07
N GLN A 58 0.70 15.94 -21.07
CA GLN A 58 0.18 17.30 -20.97
C GLN A 58 1.06 18.21 -20.10
N LEU A 59 2.06 17.64 -19.43
CA LEU A 59 2.99 18.41 -18.59
C LEU A 59 4.14 18.94 -19.45
N PRO A 60 4.61 20.17 -19.20
CA PRO A 60 5.82 20.66 -19.83
C PRO A 60 7.00 19.79 -19.41
N GLU A 61 8.00 19.64 -20.29
CA GLU A 61 9.28 19.06 -19.90
C GLU A 61 9.88 19.87 -18.74
N SER A 62 10.36 19.16 -17.73
CA SER A 62 10.89 19.75 -16.51
C SER A 62 11.99 18.87 -15.94
N ASP A 63 13.02 19.50 -15.40
CA ASP A 63 14.08 18.83 -14.62
C ASP A 63 13.62 18.50 -13.19
N HIS A 64 12.40 18.91 -12.81
CA HIS A 64 11.85 18.63 -11.49
C HIS A 64 11.56 17.13 -11.32
N TYR A 65 11.97 16.61 -10.17
CA TYR A 65 11.66 15.26 -9.77
C TYR A 65 10.15 15.10 -9.51
N TYR A 66 9.62 13.88 -9.66
CA TYR A 66 8.18 13.59 -9.56
C TYR A 66 7.54 14.18 -8.30
N GLU A 67 8.18 14.02 -7.14
CA GLU A 67 7.69 14.53 -5.85
C GLU A 67 7.71 16.06 -5.77
N GLN A 68 8.68 16.71 -6.44
CA GLN A 68 8.74 18.17 -6.52
C GLN A 68 7.61 18.72 -7.40
N ILE A 69 7.25 18.03 -8.49
CA ILE A 69 6.12 18.42 -9.34
C ILE A 69 4.82 18.40 -8.53
N ILE A 70 4.57 17.32 -7.78
CA ILE A 70 3.39 17.21 -6.92
C ILE A 70 3.33 18.35 -5.91
N HIS A 71 4.43 18.59 -5.20
CA HIS A 71 4.48 19.62 -4.17
C HIS A 71 4.29 21.04 -4.72
N GLN A 72 4.92 21.36 -5.85
CA GLN A 72 4.93 22.72 -6.40
C GLN A 72 3.69 23.06 -7.22
N GLN A 73 3.16 22.09 -7.96
CA GLN A 73 2.08 22.33 -8.93
C GLN A 73 0.74 21.78 -8.46
N ASN A 74 0.70 21.05 -7.34
CA ASN A 74 -0.50 20.39 -6.83
C ASN A 74 -1.16 19.46 -7.86
N ILE A 75 -0.33 18.72 -8.60
CA ILE A 75 -0.75 17.73 -9.60
C ILE A 75 0.01 16.41 -9.44
N ILE A 76 -0.62 15.29 -9.77
CA ILE A 76 0.02 13.97 -9.82
C ILE A 76 0.27 13.60 -11.29
N PRO A 77 1.55 13.63 -11.77
CA PRO A 77 1.90 13.12 -13.09
C PRO A 77 1.47 11.66 -13.24
N THR A 78 0.69 11.37 -14.27
CA THR A 78 0.12 10.04 -14.49
C THR A 78 0.40 9.60 -15.94
N ARG A 79 1.11 8.49 -16.11
CA ARG A 79 1.31 7.81 -17.38
C ARG A 79 0.04 7.05 -17.74
N PRO A 80 -0.44 7.16 -19.00
CA PRO A 80 -1.62 6.44 -19.41
C PRO A 80 -1.34 4.94 -19.56
N ASN A 81 -2.38 4.12 -19.39
CA ASN A 81 -2.42 2.70 -19.73
C ASN A 81 -1.35 1.84 -19.02
N GLY A 82 -1.12 2.05 -17.73
CA GLY A 82 -0.19 1.26 -16.93
C GLY A 82 -0.73 0.96 -15.54
N TRP A 83 -0.54 -0.28 -15.09
CA TRP A 83 -0.95 -0.73 -13.75
C TRP A 83 -0.26 0.04 -12.65
N HIS A 84 1.03 0.31 -12.81
CA HIS A 84 1.82 1.08 -11.86
C HIS A 84 1.18 2.41 -11.46
N ASP A 85 0.87 3.27 -12.43
CA ASP A 85 0.33 4.60 -12.18
C ASP A 85 -1.14 4.55 -11.77
N LEU A 86 -1.90 3.57 -12.29
CA LEU A 86 -3.26 3.32 -11.82
C LEU A 86 -3.25 2.95 -10.33
N PHE A 87 -2.47 1.94 -9.92
CA PHE A 87 -2.39 1.54 -8.52
C PHE A 87 -1.85 2.66 -7.64
N ASN A 88 -0.81 3.39 -8.07
CA ASN A 88 -0.36 4.58 -7.35
C ASN A 88 -1.49 5.61 -7.17
N GLY A 89 -2.30 5.85 -8.21
CA GLY A 89 -3.48 6.69 -8.13
C GLY A 89 -4.53 6.18 -7.14
N LEU A 90 -4.84 4.89 -7.14
CA LEU A 90 -5.76 4.29 -6.17
C LEU A 90 -5.23 4.36 -4.73
N ILE A 91 -3.90 4.27 -4.53
CA ILE A 91 -3.28 4.49 -3.21
C ILE A 91 -3.43 5.95 -2.77
N TRP A 92 -3.25 6.93 -3.67
CA TRP A 92 -3.57 8.34 -3.39
C TRP A 92 -5.02 8.54 -2.96
N LEU A 93 -5.97 7.83 -3.59
CA LEU A 93 -7.39 7.90 -3.22
C LEU A 93 -7.72 7.23 -1.88
N GLN A 94 -6.96 6.21 -1.48
CA GLN A 94 -7.16 5.48 -0.21
C GLN A 94 -6.45 6.14 0.97
N PHE A 95 -5.25 6.69 0.76
CA PHE A 95 -4.38 7.25 1.79
C PHE A 95 -3.88 8.66 1.45
N PRO A 96 -4.81 9.63 1.24
CA PRO A 96 -4.46 10.96 0.77
C PRO A 96 -3.51 11.69 1.72
N HIS A 97 -3.75 11.65 3.04
CA HIS A 97 -2.92 12.38 3.99
C HIS A 97 -1.53 11.75 4.14
N THR A 98 -1.44 10.43 4.13
CA THR A 98 -0.16 9.72 4.19
C THR A 98 0.65 10.00 2.94
N LYS A 99 0.07 9.91 1.73
CA LYS A 99 0.80 10.20 0.48
C LYS A 99 1.28 11.65 0.42
N GLN A 100 0.49 12.62 0.87
CA GLN A 100 0.94 14.02 1.01
C GLN A 100 2.09 14.15 2.01
N LEU A 101 2.03 13.46 3.16
CA LEU A 101 3.11 13.46 4.13
C LEU A 101 4.41 12.90 3.54
N LEU A 102 4.36 11.75 2.87
CA LEU A 102 5.54 11.15 2.24
C LEU A 102 6.13 12.08 1.16
N ASN A 103 5.28 12.67 0.33
CA ASN A 103 5.69 13.64 -0.68
C ASN A 103 6.40 14.85 -0.06
N LYS A 104 5.81 15.43 0.99
CA LYS A 104 6.41 16.53 1.75
C LYS A 104 7.77 16.13 2.34
N GLN A 105 7.87 14.97 2.98
CA GLN A 105 9.13 14.48 3.54
C GLN A 105 10.20 14.20 2.47
N HIS A 106 9.80 13.79 1.26
CA HIS A 106 10.71 13.67 0.12
C HIS A 106 11.25 15.04 -0.30
N VAL A 107 10.38 16.06 -0.41
CA VAL A 107 10.78 17.40 -0.82
C VAL A 107 11.66 18.08 0.22
N GLU A 108 11.30 18.02 1.51
CA GLU A 108 12.11 18.55 2.61
C GLU A 108 13.53 17.95 2.61
N ASP A 109 13.63 16.64 2.37
CA ASP A 109 14.93 15.95 2.30
C ASP A 109 15.74 16.36 1.05
N ILE A 110 15.09 16.52 -0.10
CA ILE A 110 15.73 17.02 -1.33
C ILE A 110 16.24 18.45 -1.15
N GLU A 111 15.45 19.32 -0.52
CA GLU A 111 15.85 20.71 -0.24
C GLU A 111 17.06 20.77 0.70
N GLN A 112 17.14 19.85 1.67
CA GLN A 112 18.21 19.81 2.65
C GLN A 112 19.50 19.15 2.15
N TYR A 113 19.40 18.03 1.43
CA TYR A 113 20.55 17.18 1.08
C TYR A 113 20.82 17.08 -0.42
N GLY A 114 19.96 17.66 -1.25
CA GLY A 114 20.01 17.54 -2.71
C GLY A 114 19.36 16.27 -3.24
N LEU A 115 19.27 16.18 -4.56
CA LEU A 115 18.57 15.09 -5.24
C LEU A 115 19.38 13.78 -5.27
N SER A 116 20.72 13.87 -5.33
CA SER A 116 21.63 12.73 -5.44
C SER A 116 22.91 12.95 -4.62
N PRO A 117 23.40 11.93 -3.88
CA PRO A 117 22.83 10.58 -3.73
C PRO A 117 21.54 10.58 -2.90
N ARG A 118 20.69 9.56 -3.08
CA ARG A 118 19.45 9.41 -2.28
C ARG A 118 19.80 9.12 -0.82
N THR A 119 19.23 9.89 0.10
CA THR A 119 19.40 9.71 1.54
C THR A 119 18.73 8.43 2.04
N LEU A 120 19.09 8.01 3.26
CA LEU A 120 18.44 6.89 3.95
C LEU A 120 16.92 7.11 4.09
N ARG A 121 16.50 8.33 4.48
CA ARG A 121 15.10 8.70 4.62
C ARG A 121 14.34 8.53 3.31
N ARG A 122 14.88 9.08 2.20
CA ARG A 122 14.26 8.92 0.88
C ARG A 122 14.23 7.46 0.41
N ASN A 123 15.24 6.65 0.73
CA ASN A 123 15.19 5.22 0.44
C ASN A 123 14.05 4.52 1.21
N ASN A 124 13.87 4.82 2.49
CA ASN A 124 12.80 4.23 3.29
C ASN A 124 11.41 4.70 2.85
N LEU A 125 11.25 5.99 2.52
CA LEU A 125 10.02 6.55 1.97
C LEU A 125 9.61 5.83 0.68
N THR A 126 10.54 5.67 -0.26
CA THR A 126 10.31 4.95 -1.52
C THR A 126 9.97 3.48 -1.27
N HIS A 127 10.68 2.79 -0.37
CA HIS A 127 10.36 1.40 -0.05
C HIS A 127 8.96 1.22 0.52
N PHE A 128 8.48 2.16 1.34
CA PHE A 128 7.11 2.11 1.84
C PHE A 128 6.11 2.43 0.72
N ASP A 129 6.39 3.41 -0.13
CA ASP A 129 5.48 3.79 -1.21
C ASP A 129 5.31 2.72 -2.29
N GLU A 130 6.38 2.00 -2.61
CA GLU A 130 6.39 0.94 -3.62
C GLU A 130 5.96 -0.42 -3.04
N CYS A 131 6.45 -0.76 -1.85
CA CYS A 131 6.34 -2.11 -1.29
C CYS A 131 5.66 -2.18 0.08
N GLY A 132 5.04 -1.10 0.56
CA GLY A 132 4.42 -1.02 1.88
C GLY A 132 3.25 -2.00 2.08
N VAL A 133 3.22 -2.62 3.25
CA VAL A 133 2.06 -3.38 3.75
C VAL A 133 1.76 -2.85 5.14
N ILE A 134 0.53 -2.46 5.39
CA ILE A 134 0.10 -2.01 6.70
C ILE A 134 -0.60 -3.19 7.35
N VAL A 135 -0.09 -3.62 8.50
CA VAL A 135 -0.75 -4.63 9.33
C VAL A 135 -1.39 -3.93 10.51
N THR A 136 -2.72 -3.90 10.55
CA THR A 136 -3.43 -3.40 11.74
C THR A 136 -3.61 -4.52 12.75
N TYR A 137 -3.55 -4.19 14.02
CA TYR A 137 -3.81 -5.14 15.10
C TYR A 137 -4.61 -4.48 16.23
N GLN A 138 -5.57 -5.19 16.81
CA GLN A 138 -6.35 -4.66 17.92
C GLN A 138 -5.50 -4.46 19.17
N ARG A 139 -5.77 -3.39 19.93
CA ARG A 139 -5.14 -3.11 21.22
C ARG A 139 -5.46 -4.21 22.26
N ALA A 140 -4.59 -5.22 22.32
CA ALA A 140 -4.50 -6.21 23.39
C ALA A 140 -3.13 -6.89 23.35
N ASP A 141 -2.58 -7.25 24.52
CA ASP A 141 -1.24 -7.85 24.67
C ASP A 141 -1.03 -9.08 23.77
N PHE A 142 -2.07 -9.89 23.60
CA PHE A 142 -2.04 -11.07 22.74
C PHE A 142 -1.72 -10.73 21.28
N PHE A 143 -2.36 -9.71 20.70
CA PHE A 143 -2.13 -9.32 19.30
C PHE A 143 -0.81 -8.58 19.12
N SER A 144 -0.38 -7.81 20.13
CA SER A 144 0.96 -7.21 20.15
C SER A 144 2.06 -8.28 20.05
N ASN A 145 1.89 -9.43 20.72
CA ASN A 145 2.83 -10.54 20.61
C ASN A 145 2.88 -11.14 19.18
N ILE A 146 1.74 -11.22 18.49
CA ILE A 146 1.71 -11.69 17.09
C ILE A 146 2.48 -10.71 16.18
N VAL A 147 2.38 -9.41 16.44
CA VAL A 147 3.17 -8.40 15.71
C VAL A 147 4.66 -8.53 15.98
N ASP A 148 5.07 -8.84 17.21
CA ASP A 148 6.48 -9.08 17.52
C ASP A 148 7.00 -10.38 16.89
N ASN A 149 6.15 -11.41 16.80
CA ASN A 149 6.42 -12.63 16.03
C ASN A 149 6.59 -12.34 14.53
N LEU A 150 5.82 -11.41 13.96
CA LEU A 150 5.98 -10.95 12.57
C LEU A 150 7.35 -10.31 12.36
N LYS A 151 7.79 -9.43 13.27
CA LYS A 151 9.13 -8.81 13.21
C LYS A 151 10.27 -9.83 13.37
N GLN A 152 10.01 -10.92 14.09
CA GLN A 152 10.93 -12.04 14.31
C GLN A 152 10.77 -13.16 13.28
N HIS A 153 10.01 -12.92 12.21
CA HIS A 153 9.78 -13.86 11.10
C HIS A 153 9.25 -15.24 11.54
N GLN A 154 8.48 -15.28 12.62
CA GLN A 154 7.85 -16.51 13.12
C GLN A 154 6.60 -16.85 12.28
N TRP A 155 6.79 -17.13 10.99
CA TRP A 155 5.71 -17.21 9.99
C TRP A 155 4.64 -18.27 10.32
N GLN A 156 5.05 -19.42 10.88
CA GLN A 156 4.10 -20.43 11.35
C GLN A 156 3.18 -19.87 12.43
N SER A 157 3.73 -19.16 13.41
CA SER A 157 2.91 -18.54 14.45
C SER A 157 2.01 -17.44 13.90
N VAL A 158 2.54 -16.60 13.00
CA VAL A 158 1.82 -15.43 12.48
C VAL A 158 0.69 -15.82 11.52
N PHE A 159 0.94 -16.72 10.56
CA PHE A 159 0.01 -16.99 9.46
C PHE A 159 -0.75 -18.32 9.57
N VAL A 160 -0.26 -19.27 10.38
CA VAL A 160 -0.86 -20.61 10.52
C VAL A 160 -1.55 -20.76 11.87
N GLU A 161 -0.82 -20.67 12.98
CA GLU A 161 -1.38 -20.87 14.33
C GLU A 161 -2.44 -19.82 14.69
N ASN A 162 -2.27 -18.59 14.20
CA ASN A 162 -3.16 -17.46 14.44
C ASN A 162 -3.96 -17.05 13.19
N ARG A 163 -4.16 -17.95 12.22
CA ARG A 163 -4.86 -17.65 10.97
C ARG A 163 -6.25 -17.05 11.21
N GLN A 164 -7.00 -17.56 12.18
CA GLN A 164 -8.35 -17.09 12.53
C GLN A 164 -8.40 -15.61 12.95
N CYS A 165 -7.28 -15.04 13.39
CA CYS A 165 -7.21 -13.62 13.77
C CYS A 165 -7.13 -12.70 12.54
N TRP A 166 -6.69 -13.22 11.39
CA TRP A 166 -6.62 -12.45 10.16
C TRP A 166 -8.02 -12.19 9.59
N GLY A 167 -8.27 -10.93 9.21
CA GLY A 167 -9.59 -10.43 8.82
C GLY A 167 -10.51 -10.08 9.99
N ASN A 168 -10.08 -10.33 11.24
CA ASN A 168 -10.84 -10.06 12.45
C ASN A 168 -10.10 -9.10 13.37
N GLU A 169 -9.08 -9.55 14.09
CA GLU A 169 -8.30 -8.70 14.99
C GLU A 169 -6.99 -8.22 14.38
N ILE A 170 -6.54 -8.87 13.32
CA ILE A 170 -5.37 -8.49 12.51
C ILE A 170 -5.83 -8.33 11.07
N ASN A 171 -5.45 -7.25 10.40
CA ASN A 171 -5.81 -7.03 9.00
C ASN A 171 -4.60 -6.54 8.20
N SER A 172 -4.61 -6.78 6.90
CA SER A 172 -3.61 -6.25 5.97
C SER A 172 -4.22 -5.25 4.98
N PHE A 173 -3.52 -4.15 4.76
CA PHE A 173 -3.80 -3.17 3.71
C PHE A 173 -2.53 -2.99 2.87
N ILE A 174 -2.66 -3.09 1.55
CA ILE A 174 -1.53 -2.84 0.67
C ILE A 174 -1.42 -1.34 0.43
N PHE A 175 -0.28 -0.76 0.82
CA PHE A 175 0.08 0.63 0.52
C PHE A 175 1.00 0.70 -0.71
N GLY A 176 1.88 -0.29 -0.84
CA GLY A 176 2.84 -0.41 -1.92
C GLY A 176 2.16 -0.64 -3.26
N HIS A 177 2.15 0.36 -4.14
CA HIS A 177 1.51 0.23 -5.44
C HIS A 177 2.25 -0.75 -6.38
N ALA A 178 3.57 -0.90 -6.23
CA ALA A 178 4.33 -1.89 -6.98
C ALA A 178 4.03 -3.33 -6.51
N ASN A 179 3.71 -3.53 -5.23
CA ASN A 179 3.21 -4.83 -4.76
C ASN A 179 1.89 -5.22 -5.44
N LEU A 180 0.95 -4.27 -5.62
CA LEU A 180 -0.30 -4.53 -6.33
C LEU A 180 -0.05 -4.94 -7.79
N GLU A 181 0.89 -4.26 -8.45
CA GLU A 181 1.32 -4.62 -9.81
C GLU A 181 1.92 -6.03 -9.87
N MET A 182 2.81 -6.38 -8.93
CA MET A 182 3.39 -7.73 -8.86
C MET A 182 2.35 -8.81 -8.55
N LEU A 183 1.29 -8.49 -7.80
CA LEU A 183 0.20 -9.42 -7.51
C LEU A 183 -0.68 -9.75 -8.74
N LEU A 184 -0.55 -9.03 -9.86
CA LEU A 184 -1.21 -9.42 -11.11
C LEU A 184 -0.63 -10.72 -11.70
N GLN A 185 0.66 -10.97 -11.44
CA GLN A 185 1.40 -12.16 -11.84
C GLN A 185 2.27 -12.64 -10.67
N PRO A 186 1.65 -13.17 -9.61
CA PRO A 186 2.34 -13.48 -8.35
C PRO A 186 3.39 -14.58 -8.53
N PHE A 187 4.48 -14.48 -7.78
CA PHE A 187 5.57 -15.46 -7.78
C PHE A 187 6.10 -15.72 -6.37
N ILE A 188 6.60 -16.93 -6.13
CA ILE A 188 7.23 -17.31 -4.86
C ILE A 188 8.50 -16.46 -4.66
N GLY A 189 8.63 -15.83 -3.50
CA GLY A 189 9.68 -14.84 -3.21
C GLY A 189 9.16 -13.40 -3.15
N LEU A 190 7.92 -13.14 -3.54
CA LEU A 190 7.32 -11.81 -3.45
C LEU A 190 7.20 -11.35 -1.99
N THR A 191 7.88 -10.25 -1.65
CA THR A 191 7.93 -9.70 -0.29
C THR A 191 7.55 -8.22 -0.24
N GLY A 192 6.79 -7.85 0.77
CA GLY A 192 6.46 -6.47 1.10
C GLY A 192 7.29 -5.93 2.28
N LYS A 193 7.01 -4.69 2.66
CA LYS A 193 7.59 -3.96 3.78
C LYS A 193 6.49 -3.60 4.77
N CYS A 194 6.38 -4.39 5.82
CA CYS A 194 5.37 -4.28 6.85
C CYS A 194 5.63 -3.09 7.79
N LEU A 195 4.56 -2.32 8.02
CA LEU A 195 4.41 -1.38 9.12
C LEU A 195 3.19 -1.81 9.95
N ALA A 196 3.39 -2.09 11.24
CA ALA A 196 2.31 -2.49 12.12
C ALA A 196 1.69 -1.26 12.81
N ILE A 197 0.36 -1.15 12.79
CA ILE A 197 -0.39 -0.04 13.38
C ILE A 197 -1.42 -0.58 14.36
N GLU A 198 -1.35 -0.15 15.61
CA GLU A 198 -2.35 -0.48 16.62
C GLU A 198 -3.67 0.24 16.31
N VAL A 199 -4.78 -0.49 16.40
CA VAL A 199 -6.13 0.05 16.21
C VAL A 199 -7.04 -0.33 17.38
N ASP A 200 -8.13 0.42 17.55
CA ASP A 200 -9.14 0.10 18.57
C ASP A 200 -9.95 -1.14 18.17
N ARG A 201 -10.55 -1.83 19.16
CA ARG A 201 -11.24 -3.12 18.95
C ARG A 201 -12.38 -3.09 17.93
N GLN A 202 -12.98 -1.91 17.71
CA GLN A 202 -14.09 -1.75 16.78
C GLN A 202 -13.63 -1.52 15.33
N PHE A 203 -12.34 -1.31 15.09
CA PHE A 203 -11.79 -0.97 13.77
C PHE A 203 -12.26 -1.92 12.67
N SER A 204 -12.13 -3.23 12.87
CA SER A 204 -12.51 -4.23 11.86
C SER A 204 -14.02 -4.34 11.62
N THR A 205 -14.84 -3.77 12.51
CA THR A 205 -16.31 -3.71 12.34
C THR A 205 -16.76 -2.50 11.54
N LEU A 206 -15.87 -1.53 11.31
CA LEU A 206 -16.17 -0.35 10.51
C LEU A 206 -16.30 -0.72 9.03
N PRO A 207 -17.11 0.01 8.24
CA PRO A 207 -17.07 -0.06 6.79
C PRO A 207 -15.64 0.20 6.26
N TYR A 208 -15.26 -0.47 5.17
CA TYR A 208 -13.90 -0.37 4.60
C TYR A 208 -13.45 1.08 4.35
N ALA A 209 -14.35 1.94 3.89
CA ALA A 209 -14.08 3.36 3.70
C ALA A 209 -13.67 4.09 5.00
N GLU A 210 -14.33 3.76 6.11
CA GLU A 210 -14.03 4.33 7.43
C GLU A 210 -12.74 3.74 8.01
N GLN A 211 -12.46 2.45 7.76
CA GLN A 211 -11.17 1.84 8.10
C GLN A 211 -10.01 2.56 7.40
N LEU A 212 -10.13 2.83 6.09
CA LEU A 212 -9.12 3.57 5.34
C LEU A 212 -8.92 4.99 5.88
N ALA A 213 -10.00 5.73 6.12
CA ALA A 213 -9.91 7.10 6.65
C ALA A 213 -9.25 7.15 8.04
N GLN A 214 -9.62 6.22 8.93
CA GLN A 214 -9.01 6.13 10.26
C GLN A 214 -7.54 5.71 10.16
N LEU A 215 -7.23 4.72 9.31
CA LEU A 215 -5.87 4.23 9.14
C LEU A 215 -4.94 5.28 8.54
N ASP A 216 -5.39 6.05 7.55
CA ASP A 216 -4.64 7.15 6.96
C ASP A 216 -4.26 8.22 8.01
N TYR A 217 -5.19 8.57 8.91
CA TYR A 217 -4.91 9.46 10.03
C TYR A 217 -3.90 8.87 11.02
N LEU A 218 -4.06 7.59 11.39
CA LEU A 218 -3.16 6.91 12.32
C LEU A 218 -1.74 6.78 11.75
N LEU A 219 -1.60 6.52 10.45
CA LEU A 219 -0.32 6.48 9.75
C LEU A 219 0.39 7.83 9.82
N VAL A 220 -0.30 8.92 9.46
CA VAL A 220 0.27 10.27 9.53
C VAL A 220 0.75 10.60 10.95
N LYS A 221 -0.07 10.28 11.95
CA LYS A 221 0.29 10.47 13.36
C LYS A 221 1.53 9.65 13.73
N HIS A 222 1.53 8.36 13.44
CA HIS A 222 2.63 7.45 13.77
C HIS A 222 3.94 7.86 13.09
N ILE A 223 3.92 8.18 11.80
CA ILE A 223 5.09 8.62 11.04
C ILE A 223 5.68 9.90 11.64
N ARG A 224 4.85 10.87 12.03
CA ARG A 224 5.30 12.14 12.61
C ARG A 224 5.85 11.99 14.02
N GLU A 225 5.16 11.23 14.88
CA GLU A 225 5.56 11.07 16.29
C GLU A 225 6.85 10.29 16.46
N THR A 226 7.13 9.35 15.54
CA THR A 226 8.32 8.48 15.61
C THR A 226 9.47 8.89 14.69
N ASP A 227 9.23 9.88 13.82
CA ASP A 227 10.11 10.20 12.68
C ASP A 227 10.53 8.94 11.90
N LEU A 228 9.55 8.06 11.66
CA LEU A 228 9.71 6.66 11.27
C LEU A 228 10.79 6.45 10.21
N PHE A 229 10.74 7.23 9.13
CA PHE A 229 11.59 7.01 7.96
C PHE A 229 13.04 7.48 8.13
N SER A 230 13.37 8.21 9.19
CA SER A 230 14.76 8.51 9.54
C SER A 230 15.48 7.32 10.20
N ALA A 231 14.74 6.30 10.65
CA ALA A 231 15.32 5.09 11.24
C ALA A 231 16.03 4.21 10.20
N LYS A 232 16.97 3.36 10.63
CA LYS A 232 17.79 2.54 9.71
C LYS A 232 17.01 1.45 8.96
N LYS A 233 16.05 0.82 9.63
CA LYS A 233 15.21 -0.26 9.08
C LYS A 233 13.82 -0.19 9.72
N PRO A 234 13.01 0.82 9.37
CA PRO A 234 11.72 1.05 10.02
C PRO A 234 10.66 0.01 9.65
N LEU A 235 10.87 -0.73 8.56
CA LEU A 235 9.89 -1.65 7.99
C LEU A 235 10.43 -3.07 8.05
N SER A 236 9.59 -4.02 8.47
CA SER A 236 9.94 -5.44 8.53
C SER A 236 9.57 -6.12 7.22
N PRO A 237 10.39 -7.03 6.66
CA PRO A 237 9.97 -7.78 5.47
C PRO A 237 8.76 -8.66 5.82
N ILE A 238 7.86 -8.87 4.86
CA ILE A 238 6.71 -9.76 5.00
C ILE A 238 6.46 -10.53 3.70
N PRO A 239 6.32 -11.87 3.70
CA PRO A 239 5.99 -12.64 2.50
C PRO A 239 4.53 -12.37 2.10
N LEU A 240 4.30 -11.66 0.98
CA LEU A 240 2.95 -11.24 0.59
C LEU A 240 2.01 -12.42 0.38
N LEU A 241 2.48 -13.46 -0.29
CA LEU A 241 1.66 -14.65 -0.57
C LEU A 241 1.42 -15.49 0.69
N GLY A 242 2.12 -15.19 1.80
CA GLY A 242 1.90 -15.82 3.11
C GLY A 242 0.75 -15.19 3.91
N ILE A 243 0.39 -13.95 3.61
CA ILE A 243 -0.70 -13.25 4.30
C ILE A 243 -2.03 -13.96 3.98
N PRO A 244 -2.82 -14.39 4.97
CA PRO A 244 -4.10 -15.04 4.73
C PRO A 244 -4.98 -14.26 3.75
N ASP A 245 -5.70 -15.00 2.90
CA ASP A 245 -6.57 -14.51 1.83
C ASP A 245 -5.89 -13.73 0.69
N VAL A 246 -4.56 -13.52 0.73
CA VAL A 246 -3.81 -12.89 -0.38
C VAL A 246 -3.49 -13.88 -1.50
N TRP A 247 -3.32 -15.18 -1.20
CA TRP A 247 -3.00 -16.19 -2.22
C TRP A 247 -3.63 -17.53 -1.91
N ASP A 248 -4.29 -18.14 -2.90
CA ASP A 248 -5.07 -19.37 -2.68
C ASP A 248 -4.23 -20.54 -2.14
N ALA A 249 -2.98 -20.67 -2.59
CA ALA A 249 -2.11 -21.75 -2.14
C ALA A 249 -1.83 -21.70 -0.62
N ASN A 250 -1.96 -20.52 0.00
CA ASN A 250 -1.73 -20.37 1.45
C ASN A 250 -2.88 -20.87 2.33
N ASN A 251 -3.98 -21.35 1.72
CA ASN A 251 -5.03 -22.09 2.41
C ASN A 251 -4.55 -23.47 2.87
N ASP A 252 -3.51 -24.03 2.23
CA ASP A 252 -2.86 -25.26 2.66
C ASP A 252 -1.69 -24.92 3.62
N PRO A 253 -1.71 -25.38 4.89
CA PRO A 253 -0.61 -25.19 5.82
C PRO A 253 0.75 -25.68 5.30
N ALA A 254 0.78 -26.66 4.39
CA ALA A 254 2.01 -27.16 3.78
C ALA A 254 2.74 -26.11 2.94
N PHE A 255 2.04 -25.09 2.43
CA PHE A 255 2.64 -23.96 1.70
C PHE A 255 3.70 -23.23 2.54
N TYR A 256 3.43 -23.07 3.84
CA TYR A 256 4.34 -22.43 4.80
C TYR A 256 5.57 -23.30 5.16
N GLY A 257 5.64 -24.54 4.65
CA GLY A 257 6.80 -25.41 4.74
C GLY A 257 7.93 -25.06 3.76
N ASN A 258 7.70 -24.16 2.80
CA ASN A 258 8.73 -23.70 1.88
C ASN A 258 9.71 -22.75 2.57
N THR A 259 10.83 -23.29 3.07
CA THR A 259 11.84 -22.52 3.82
C THR A 259 12.61 -21.50 2.99
N ASP A 260 12.64 -21.65 1.66
CA ASP A 260 13.30 -20.67 0.77
C ASP A 260 12.50 -19.36 0.70
N TYR A 261 11.18 -19.44 0.89
CA TYR A 261 10.29 -18.28 0.91
C TYR A 261 9.93 -17.82 2.32
N PHE A 262 9.69 -18.78 3.23
CA PHE A 262 9.36 -18.55 4.64
C PHE A 262 10.58 -18.75 5.54
N SER A 263 11.70 -18.10 5.21
CA SER A 263 12.89 -18.13 6.05
C SER A 263 12.67 -17.30 7.33
N THR A 264 13.07 -17.85 8.47
CA THR A 264 13.18 -17.13 9.76
C THR A 264 14.34 -16.14 9.74
#